data_AF-A0A2R6I056-F1
#
_entry.id   AF-A0A2R6I056-F1
#
_cell.length_a   1.000
_cell.length_b   1.000
_cell.length_c   1.000
_cell.angle_alpha   90.00
_cell.angle_beta   90.00
_cell.angle_gamma   90.00
#
_symmetry.space_group_name_H-M   'P 1'
#
loop_
_entity.id
_entity.type
_entity.pdbx_description
1 polymer ?
#
loop_
_entity_poly.entity_id
_entity_poly.type
_entity_poly.pdbx_seq_one_letter_code
_entity_poly.pdbx_strand_id
1 'polypeptide(L)'
;MGFWVLCMRMRLRRGELERIEDALAEADVDGEALTAREILGLLEEHGHGEAFESPHRVATVLGRHAGGAVEVIRDRPYQYRLSADESG
;
A
#
# COMPACT_ATOMS: atom_id res chain seq x y z
N MET A 1 3.28 7.62 -21.23
CA MET A 1 3.41 8.94 -20.58
C MET A 1 3.58 8.71 -19.09
N GLY A 2 4.72 9.13 -18.55
CA GLY A 2 5.02 9.45 -17.14
C GLY A 2 4.55 8.51 -16.02
N PHE A 3 5.41 7.57 -15.59
CA PHE A 3 5.31 6.93 -14.25
C PHE A 3 6.70 6.55 -13.72
N TRP A 4 7.66 7.47 -13.79
CA TRP A 4 9.04 7.25 -13.27
C TRP A 4 9.50 8.35 -12.30
N VAL A 5 8.62 9.31 -11.94
CA VAL A 5 9.00 10.49 -11.15
C VAL A 5 8.83 10.28 -9.64
N LEU A 6 8.22 9.18 -9.18
CA LEU A 6 8.11 8.87 -7.75
C LEU A 6 9.12 7.81 -7.24
N CYS A 7 10.17 7.50 -8.01
CA CYS A 7 11.21 6.53 -7.63
C CYS A 7 12.15 7.04 -6.50
N MET A 8 11.77 8.09 -5.76
CA MET A 8 12.68 8.79 -4.84
C MET A 8 12.04 9.13 -3.50
N ARG A 9 11.29 8.19 -2.91
CA ARG A 9 11.01 8.20 -1.46
C ARG A 9 11.71 7.02 -0.78
N MET A 10 13.01 6.89 -1.07
CA MET A 10 13.91 6.02 -0.32
C MET A 10 13.87 6.38 1.17
N ARG A 11 13.27 5.51 1.97
CA ARG A 11 13.54 5.42 3.41
C ARG A 11 13.48 3.97 3.94
N LEU A 12 14.11 3.02 3.24
CA LEU A 12 14.87 1.85 3.74
C LEU A 12 14.36 1.03 4.96
N ARG A 13 13.06 0.99 5.29
CA ARG A 13 12.56 0.23 6.46
C ARG A 13 11.19 -0.44 6.25
N ARG A 14 11.11 -1.39 5.30
CA ARG A 14 10.32 -2.67 5.31
C ARG A 14 9.80 -3.00 3.92
N GLY A 15 10.52 -3.87 3.20
CA GLY A 15 10.28 -4.17 1.78
C GLY A 15 8.94 -4.82 1.40
N GLU A 16 8.03 -5.11 2.33
CA GLU A 16 6.64 -5.48 1.98
C GLU A 16 5.74 -4.23 1.88
N LEU A 17 5.85 -3.26 2.79
CA LEU A 17 5.05 -2.04 2.70
C LEU A 17 5.44 -1.23 1.46
N GLU A 18 6.73 -1.12 1.18
CA GLU A 18 7.24 -0.36 0.03
C GLU A 18 6.71 -0.89 -1.31
N ARG A 19 6.55 -2.21 -1.45
CA ARG A 19 5.92 -2.80 -2.65
C ARG A 19 4.44 -2.49 -2.77
N ILE A 20 3.75 -2.36 -1.64
CA ILE A 20 2.36 -1.91 -1.62
C ILE A 20 2.31 -0.45 -2.06
N GLU A 21 3.15 0.41 -1.49
CA GLU A 21 3.24 1.83 -1.87
C GLU A 21 3.53 1.99 -3.37
N ASP A 22 4.50 1.25 -3.91
CA ASP A 22 4.87 1.30 -5.33
C ASP A 22 3.69 0.91 -6.24
N ALA A 23 3.03 -0.22 -5.97
CA ALA A 23 1.88 -0.65 -6.77
C ALA A 23 0.70 0.33 -6.70
N LEU A 24 0.46 0.95 -5.55
CA LEU A 24 -0.61 1.96 -5.40
C LEU A 24 -0.26 3.27 -6.10
N ALA A 25 1.02 3.66 -6.06
CA ALA A 25 1.52 4.81 -6.80
C ALA A 25 1.42 4.59 -8.31
N GLU A 26 1.78 3.40 -8.81
CA GLU A 26 1.62 3.05 -10.23
C GLU A 26 0.16 3.03 -10.68
N ALA A 27 -0.76 2.65 -9.79
CA ALA A 27 -2.20 2.67 -10.03
C ALA A 27 -2.85 4.05 -9.84
N ASP A 28 -2.10 5.09 -9.45
CA ASP A 28 -2.58 6.45 -9.15
C ASP A 28 -3.65 6.50 -8.04
N VAL A 29 -3.63 5.54 -7.10
CA VAL A 29 -4.59 5.43 -5.98
C VAL A 29 -3.94 5.67 -4.62
N ASP A 30 -2.76 6.28 -4.61
CA ASP A 30 -2.09 6.70 -3.38
C ASP A 30 -2.99 7.64 -2.55
N GLY A 31 -3.09 7.40 -1.25
CA GLY A 31 -3.98 8.17 -0.35
C GLY A 31 -5.46 7.76 -0.34
N GLU A 32 -5.89 6.84 -1.21
CA GLU A 32 -7.25 6.29 -1.18
C GLU A 32 -7.43 5.19 -0.12
N ALA A 33 -8.66 5.06 0.38
CA ALA A 33 -9.03 4.06 1.37
C ALA A 33 -9.44 2.76 0.69
N LEU A 34 -8.50 1.81 0.58
CA LEU A 34 -8.70 0.57 -0.17
C LEU A 34 -8.82 -0.63 0.76
N THR A 35 -9.59 -1.63 0.35
CA THR A 35 -9.64 -2.91 1.06
C THR A 35 -8.39 -3.74 0.77
N ALA A 36 -8.05 -4.66 1.67
CA ALA A 36 -6.91 -5.57 1.46
C ALA A 36 -7.04 -6.43 0.18
N ARG A 37 -8.27 -6.65 -0.31
CA ARG A 37 -8.53 -7.35 -1.57
C ARG A 37 -8.25 -6.47 -2.78
N GLU A 38 -8.65 -5.21 -2.73
CA GLU A 38 -8.34 -4.24 -3.80
C GLU A 38 -6.85 -4.02 -3.91
N ILE A 39 -6.17 -3.83 -2.78
CA ILE A 39 -4.71 -3.69 -2.74
C ILE A 39 -4.02 -4.94 -3.32
N LEU A 40 -4.50 -6.15 -3.00
CA LEU A 40 -3.96 -7.37 -3.62
C LEU A 40 -4.16 -7.38 -5.14
N GLY A 41 -5.33 -7.00 -5.64
CA GLY A 41 -5.59 -6.95 -7.08
C GLY A 41 -4.63 -6.02 -7.81
N LEU A 42 -4.35 -4.85 -7.23
CA LEU A 42 -3.36 -3.91 -7.75
C LEU A 42 -1.95 -4.51 -7.70
N LEU A 43 -1.55 -5.11 -6.59
CA LEU A 43 -0.27 -5.81 -6.50
C LEU A 43 -0.13 -6.91 -7.56
N GLU A 44 -1.18 -7.69 -7.82
CA GLU A 44 -1.19 -8.72 -8.87
C GLU A 44 -1.08 -8.12 -10.27
N GLU A 45 -1.78 -7.01 -10.55
CA GLU A 45 -1.73 -6.28 -11.82
C GLU A 45 -0.33 -5.74 -12.13
N HIS A 46 0.36 -5.21 -11.10
CA HIS A 46 1.69 -4.62 -11.20
C HIS A 46 2.84 -5.64 -11.01
N GLY A 47 2.54 -6.93 -10.81
CA GLY A 47 3.56 -7.99 -10.69
C GLY A 47 4.21 -8.12 -9.30
N HIS A 48 3.68 -7.44 -8.28
CA HIS A 48 4.10 -7.54 -6.88
C HIS A 48 3.26 -8.51 -6.03
N GLY A 49 2.20 -9.09 -6.59
CA GLY A 49 1.26 -9.98 -5.91
C GLY A 49 1.86 -11.30 -5.41
N GLU A 50 2.94 -11.78 -6.02
CA GLU A 50 3.69 -12.98 -5.60
C GLU A 50 4.12 -12.90 -4.13
N ALA A 51 4.49 -11.71 -3.65
CA ALA A 51 4.98 -11.54 -2.29
C ALA A 51 3.88 -11.63 -1.23
N PHE A 52 2.61 -11.52 -1.61
CA PHE A 52 1.49 -11.42 -0.66
C PHE A 52 0.56 -12.63 -0.72
N GLU A 53 0.37 -13.27 -1.88
CA GLU A 53 -0.36 -14.54 -2.09
C GLU A 53 -1.84 -14.55 -1.63
N SER A 54 -2.29 -13.57 -0.83
CA SER A 54 -3.60 -13.50 -0.19
C SER A 54 -3.88 -12.12 0.42
N PRO A 55 -5.14 -11.64 0.41
CA PRO A 55 -5.51 -10.36 1.03
C PRO A 55 -5.27 -10.36 2.55
N HIS A 56 -5.27 -11.53 3.19
CA HIS A 56 -4.99 -11.62 4.63
C HIS A 56 -3.55 -11.24 4.97
N ARG A 57 -2.60 -11.59 4.09
CA ARG A 57 -1.19 -11.21 4.27
C ARG A 57 -1.00 -9.72 4.09
N VAL A 58 -1.65 -9.13 3.08
CA VAL A 58 -1.72 -7.67 2.88
C VAL A 58 -2.26 -6.98 4.14
N ALA A 59 -3.39 -7.45 4.67
CA ALA A 59 -3.96 -6.92 5.91
C ALA A 59 -3.01 -7.03 7.11
N THR A 60 -2.25 -8.13 7.21
CA THR A 60 -1.27 -8.33 8.28
C THR A 60 -0.10 -7.34 8.19
N VAL A 61 0.42 -7.10 6.98
CA VAL A 61 1.50 -6.13 6.74
C VAL A 61 1.00 -4.72 7.03
N LEU A 62 -0.16 -4.33 6.50
CA LEU A 62 -0.77 -3.03 6.73
C LEU A 62 -1.09 -2.81 8.22
N GLY A 63 -1.62 -3.81 8.90
CA GLY A 63 -1.91 -3.79 10.33
C GLY A 63 -0.65 -3.59 11.20
N ARG A 64 0.51 -4.11 10.77
CA ARG A 64 1.79 -3.89 11.47
C ARG A 64 2.28 -2.44 11.36
N HIS A 65 1.86 -1.72 10.33
CA HIS A 65 2.22 -0.32 10.08
C HIS A 65 1.11 0.67 10.45
N ALA A 66 0.00 0.16 11.00
CA ALA A 66 -1.09 0.96 11.51
C ALA A 66 -0.62 1.95 12.57
N GLY A 67 -0.99 3.22 12.42
CA GLY A 67 -0.60 4.31 13.34
C GLY A 67 0.77 4.95 13.02
N GLY A 68 1.34 4.64 11.86
CA GLY A 68 2.48 5.34 11.28
C GLY A 68 2.20 5.68 9.82
N ALA A 69 2.74 4.89 8.90
CA ALA A 69 2.54 5.07 7.45
C ALA A 69 1.17 4.60 6.94
N VAL A 70 0.43 3.82 7.75
CA VAL A 70 -0.87 3.27 7.37
C VAL A 70 -1.93 3.72 8.37
N GLU A 71 -3.02 4.26 7.85
CA GLU A 71 -4.26 4.52 8.57
C GLU A 71 -5.24 3.36 8.35
N VAL A 72 -5.74 2.79 9.45
CA VAL A 72 -6.74 1.71 9.40
C VAL A 72 -8.11 2.29 9.68
N ILE A 73 -8.96 2.26 8.66
CA ILE A 73 -10.34 2.73 8.74
C ILE A 73 -11.20 1.52 9.09
N ARG A 74 -11.70 1.51 10.33
CA ARG A 74 -12.53 0.42 10.88
C ARG A 74 -13.99 0.50 10.42
N ASP A 75 -14.22 0.92 9.18
CA ASP A 75 -15.51 0.74 8.51
C ASP A 75 -15.63 -0.72 8.02
N ARG A 76 -16.82 -1.19 7.66
CA ARG A 76 -17.01 -2.56 7.17
C ARG A 76 -17.39 -2.51 5.70
N PRO A 77 -16.54 -3.03 4.79
CA PRO A 77 -15.31 -3.80 5.02
C PRO A 77 -14.12 -2.95 5.53
N TYR A 78 -13.16 -3.59 6.23
CA TYR A 78 -11.95 -2.91 6.72
C TYR A 78 -11.17 -2.28 5.58
N GLN A 79 -10.88 -0.98 5.69
CA GLN A 79 -10.15 -0.21 4.70
C GLN A 79 -8.82 0.27 5.26
N TYR A 80 -7.86 0.46 4.37
CA TYR A 80 -6.50 0.89 4.66
C TYR A 80 -6.17 2.06 3.74
N ARG A 81 -5.71 3.14 4.33
CA ARG A 81 -5.19 4.30 3.62
C ARG A 81 -3.71 4.41 3.92
N LEU A 82 -2.87 4.45 2.89
CA LEU A 82 -1.48 4.82 3.10
C LEU A 82 -1.42 6.33 3.22
N SER A 83 -0.88 6.78 4.34
CA SER A 83 -0.61 8.19 4.54
C SER A 83 0.79 8.41 4.01
N ALA A 84 0.90 8.97 2.80
CA ALA A 84 2.12 9.64 2.38
C ALA A 84 2.37 10.70 3.46
N ASP A 85 3.26 10.38 4.40
CA ASP A 85 3.58 11.27 5.52
C ASP A 85 3.93 12.65 4.94
N GLU A 86 2.96 13.56 5.05
CA GLU A 86 3.09 14.99 5.19
C GLU A 86 3.48 15.21 6.67
N SER A 87 4.69 14.79 7.05
CA SER A 87 5.29 15.31 8.30
C SER A 87 5.44 16.81 8.11
N GLY A 88 4.56 17.56 8.77
CA GLY A 88 4.70 19.00 8.96
C GLY A 88 5.95 19.39 9.75
#